data_AF-A0A812VTA7-F1
#
_entry.id   AF-A0A812VTA7-F1
#
_cell.length_a   1.000
_cell.length_b   1.000
_cell.length_c   1.000
_cell.angle_alpha   90.00
_cell.angle_beta   90.00
_cell.angle_gamma   90.00
#
_symmetry.space_group_name_H-M   'P 1'
#
loop_
_entity.id
_entity.type
_entity.pdbx_description
1 polymer ?
#
loop_
_entity_poly.entity_id
_entity_poly.type
_entity_poly.pdbx_seq_one_letter_code
_entity_poly.pdbx_strand_id
1 'polypeptide(L)'
;MAKASKARQSGYVAESQLEAEVARLRNALADAERQKAELQTQVEDLRGEVSKMSGQLSSPGGEPDERDKQRLLAHLRSEAYVELFASPIAGVGVRAFRQIPEGVDPFPICNPHMAAKEKFCTCSHAELRALPDGVMDKVKSFFAALTMDDGWTPMRDEDGEIIYGVLTSGMNNLNLSWYLNHSEDPNVAFKDAEEDGGYNSFVTRRRIEAGEELTTDYRELGKEFYALVSGT
;
A
#
# COMPACT_ATOMS: atom_id res chain seq x y z
N MET A 1 34.90 54.43 57.33
CA MET A 1 33.88 53.41 57.71
C MET A 1 32.69 53.29 56.75
N ALA A 2 32.37 54.29 55.92
CA ALA A 2 31.18 54.24 55.02
C ALA A 2 31.25 53.23 53.84
N LYS A 3 32.43 52.92 53.30
CA LYS A 3 32.58 51.99 52.16
C LYS A 3 32.29 50.51 52.51
N ALA A 4 32.58 50.08 53.74
CA ALA A 4 32.37 48.69 54.18
C ALA A 4 30.89 48.38 54.47
N SER A 5 30.11 49.38 54.91
CA SER A 5 28.67 49.25 55.15
C SER A 5 27.88 49.10 53.84
N LYS A 6 28.23 49.89 52.81
CA LYS A 6 27.58 49.84 51.51
C LYS A 6 27.83 48.53 50.74
N ALA A 7 29.02 47.94 50.89
CA ALA A 7 29.36 46.64 50.30
C ALA A 7 28.60 45.47 50.96
N ARG A 8 28.47 45.49 52.30
CA ARG A 8 27.66 44.49 53.03
C ARG A 8 26.17 44.59 52.70
N GLN A 9 25.64 45.81 52.59
CA GLN A 9 24.24 46.03 52.22
C GLN A 9 23.95 45.63 50.76
N SER A 10 24.88 45.86 49.84
CA SER A 10 24.78 45.41 48.44
C SER A 10 24.88 43.88 48.29
N GLY A 11 25.72 43.21 49.10
CA GLY A 11 25.82 41.75 49.11
C GLY A 11 24.55 41.07 49.63
N TYR A 12 23.95 41.62 50.70
CA TYR A 12 22.70 41.12 51.27
C TYR A 12 21.51 41.26 50.30
N VAL A 13 21.46 42.34 49.52
CA VAL A 13 20.44 42.53 48.47
C VAL A 13 20.63 41.53 47.33
N ALA A 14 21.86 41.29 46.89
CA ALA A 14 22.14 40.30 45.84
C ALA A 14 21.82 38.86 46.28
N GLU A 15 22.11 38.51 47.55
CA GLU A 15 21.77 37.21 48.14
C GLU A 15 20.26 37.03 48.25
N SER A 16 19.52 38.05 48.72
CA SER A 16 18.05 38.00 48.77
C SER A 16 17.38 37.89 47.40
N GLN A 17 17.97 38.51 46.36
CA GLN A 17 17.47 38.40 44.99
C GLN A 17 17.73 37.00 44.43
N LEU A 18 18.89 36.41 44.73
CA LEU A 18 19.22 35.06 44.32
C LEU A 18 18.32 34.03 45.01
N GLU A 19 18.04 34.19 46.31
CA GLU A 19 17.10 33.33 47.04
C GLU A 19 15.68 33.41 46.48
N ALA A 20 15.21 34.61 46.15
CA ALA A 20 13.90 34.80 45.51
C ALA A 20 13.84 34.13 44.14
N GLU A 21 14.91 34.20 43.36
CA GLU A 21 14.98 33.57 42.04
C GLU A 21 15.07 32.04 42.13
N VAL A 22 15.84 31.50 43.09
CA VAL A 22 15.88 30.06 43.37
C VAL A 22 14.50 29.54 43.81
N ALA A 23 13.77 30.30 44.62
CA ALA A 23 12.41 29.95 45.02
C ALA A 23 11.45 29.94 43.81
N ARG A 24 11.56 30.93 42.92
CA ARG A 24 10.77 30.97 41.68
C ARG A 24 11.07 29.79 40.76
N LEU A 25 12.35 29.49 40.53
CA LEU A 25 12.78 28.37 39.69
C LEU A 25 12.33 27.02 40.26
N ARG A 26 12.36 26.84 41.59
CA ARG A 26 11.84 25.63 42.25
C ARG A 26 10.34 25.46 42.04
N ASN A 27 9.57 26.54 42.16
CA ASN A 27 8.13 26.49 41.91
C ASN A 27 7.83 26.20 40.44
N ALA A 28 8.53 26.86 39.51
CA ALA A 28 8.38 26.60 38.08
C ALA A 28 8.75 25.16 37.70
N LEU A 29 9.78 24.58 38.32
CA LEU A 29 10.15 23.18 38.13
C LEU A 29 9.06 22.24 38.64
N ALA A 30 8.51 22.50 39.83
CA ALA A 30 7.43 21.69 40.39
C ALA A 30 6.15 21.74 39.52
N ASP A 31 5.83 22.90 38.96
CA ASP A 31 4.70 23.06 38.03
C ASP A 31 4.95 22.30 36.71
N ALA A 32 6.17 22.37 36.17
CA ALA A 32 6.55 21.62 34.98
C ALA A 32 6.52 20.10 35.20
N GLU A 33 6.93 19.62 36.38
CA GLU A 33 6.84 18.21 36.76
C GLU A 33 5.40 17.72 36.84
N ARG A 34 4.47 18.56 37.34
CA ARG A 34 3.03 18.25 37.33
C ARG A 34 2.47 18.18 35.91
N GLN A 35 2.78 19.16 35.05
CA GLN A 35 2.36 19.14 33.65
C GLN A 35 2.89 17.91 32.90
N LYS A 36 4.15 17.54 33.16
CA LYS A 36 4.74 16.32 32.59
C LYS A 36 3.97 15.07 33.02
N ALA A 37 3.61 14.96 34.30
CA ALA A 37 2.85 13.80 34.80
C ALA A 37 1.46 13.73 34.15
N GLU A 38 0.76 14.87 34.04
CA GLU A 38 -0.55 14.94 33.36
C GLU A 38 -0.45 14.53 31.89
N LEU A 39 0.56 15.03 31.16
CA LEU A 39 0.80 14.65 29.77
C LEU A 39 1.16 13.16 29.63
N GLN A 40 1.90 12.59 30.58
CA GLN A 40 2.21 11.15 30.57
C GLN A 40 0.94 10.31 30.71
N THR A 41 0.04 10.68 31.62
CA THR A 41 -1.27 10.01 31.76
C THR A 41 -2.11 10.16 30.48
N GLN A 42 -2.18 11.35 29.89
CA GLN A 42 -2.92 11.55 28.63
C GLN A 42 -2.35 10.70 27.48
N VAL A 43 -1.03 10.56 27.39
CA VAL A 43 -0.39 9.70 26.37
C VAL A 43 -0.70 8.22 26.61
N GLU A 44 -0.75 7.77 27.86
CA GLU A 44 -1.14 6.40 28.20
C GLU A 44 -2.61 6.12 27.86
N ASP A 45 -3.51 7.06 28.17
CA ASP A 45 -4.93 6.96 27.84
C ASP A 45 -5.13 6.93 26.32
N LEU A 46 -4.50 7.86 25.59
CA LEU A 46 -4.54 7.88 24.12
C LEU A 46 -3.95 6.61 23.50
N ARG A 47 -2.87 6.05 24.07
CA ARG A 47 -2.33 4.75 23.63
C ARG A 47 -3.32 3.61 23.88
N GLY A 48 -4.04 3.65 25.01
CA GLY A 48 -5.11 2.70 25.32
C GLY A 48 -6.28 2.81 24.34
N GLU A 49 -6.69 4.02 23.98
CA GLU A 49 -7.73 4.27 22.97
C GLU A 49 -7.29 3.83 21.59
N VAL A 50 -6.05 4.15 21.18
CA VAL A 50 -5.47 3.66 19.91
C VAL A 50 -5.35 2.15 19.92
N SER A 51 -4.99 1.52 21.03
CA SER A 51 -4.96 0.05 21.16
C SER A 51 -6.35 -0.57 21.05
N LYS A 52 -7.39 0.05 21.61
CA LYS A 52 -8.79 -0.39 21.45
C LYS A 52 -9.30 -0.19 20.02
N MET A 53 -9.02 0.97 19.42
CA MET A 53 -9.34 1.24 18.02
C MET A 53 -8.58 0.30 17.07
N SER A 54 -7.34 -0.06 17.40
CA SER A 54 -6.51 -1.03 16.68
C SER A 54 -7.00 -2.47 16.89
N GLY A 55 -7.49 -2.82 18.08
CA GLY A 55 -8.18 -4.09 18.31
C GLY A 55 -9.54 -4.19 17.59
N GLN A 56 -10.16 -3.05 17.30
CA GLN A 56 -11.35 -2.91 16.45
C GLN A 56 -11.01 -2.71 14.97
N LEU A 57 -9.75 -2.50 14.61
CA LEU A 57 -9.24 -2.71 13.27
C LEU A 57 -9.09 -4.23 13.12
N SER A 58 -10.23 -4.82 12.79
CA SER A 58 -10.48 -6.20 12.38
C SER A 58 -9.22 -7.06 12.27
N SER A 59 -9.15 -8.12 13.07
CA SER A 59 -8.17 -9.18 12.86
C SER A 59 -8.23 -9.62 11.39
N PRO A 60 -7.09 -9.76 10.69
CA PRO A 60 -7.08 -10.29 9.33
C PRO A 60 -7.83 -11.62 9.30
N GLY A 61 -8.92 -11.70 8.54
CA GLY A 61 -9.74 -12.91 8.42
C GLY A 61 -10.84 -13.11 9.47
N GLY A 62 -11.25 -12.07 10.22
CA GLY A 62 -12.46 -12.09 11.05
C GLY A 62 -13.77 -12.04 10.23
N GLU A 63 -14.92 -12.28 10.87
CA GLU A 63 -16.23 -12.08 10.23
C GLU A 63 -16.46 -10.60 9.91
N PRO A 64 -17.11 -10.25 8.78
CA PRO A 64 -17.43 -8.85 8.44
C PRO A 64 -18.34 -8.19 9.48
N ASP A 65 -18.04 -6.94 9.82
CA ASP A 65 -18.86 -6.13 10.73
C ASP A 65 -19.75 -5.11 9.98
N GLU A 66 -20.53 -4.32 10.74
CA GLU A 66 -21.42 -3.30 10.15
C GLU A 66 -20.63 -2.17 9.46
N ARG A 67 -19.39 -1.88 9.89
CA ARG A 67 -18.53 -0.88 9.26
C ARG A 67 -18.03 -1.40 7.90
N ASP A 68 -17.67 -2.67 7.81
CA ASP A 68 -17.30 -3.32 6.54
C ASP A 68 -18.43 -3.26 5.53
N LYS A 69 -19.65 -3.52 5.98
CA LYS A 69 -20.86 -3.41 5.16
C LYS A 69 -21.12 -1.97 4.72
N GLN A 70 -20.96 -0.98 5.60
CA GLN A 70 -21.13 0.42 5.23
C GLN A 70 -20.09 0.88 4.20
N ARG A 71 -18.82 0.47 4.35
CA ARG A 71 -17.76 0.71 3.35
C ARG A 71 -18.08 0.06 2.01
N LEU A 72 -18.52 -1.20 2.03
CA LEU A 72 -18.94 -1.92 0.83
C LEU A 72 -20.10 -1.20 0.13
N LEU A 73 -21.13 -0.77 0.86
CA LEU A 73 -22.27 -0.06 0.27
C LEU A 73 -21.88 1.32 -0.27
N ALA A 74 -20.92 2.01 0.34
CA ALA A 74 -20.38 3.25 -0.20
C ALA A 74 -19.63 3.00 -1.52
N HIS A 75 -18.71 2.03 -1.53
CA HIS A 75 -17.96 1.61 -2.70
C HIS A 75 -18.89 1.20 -3.86
N LEU A 76 -19.89 0.34 -3.61
CA LEU A 76 -20.84 -0.10 -4.64
C LEU A 76 -21.66 1.06 -5.24
N ARG A 77 -21.85 2.16 -4.50
CA ARG A 77 -22.56 3.34 -5.01
C ARG A 77 -21.70 4.20 -5.92
N SER A 78 -20.42 4.41 -5.60
CA SER A 78 -19.58 5.41 -6.27
C SER A 78 -18.34 4.88 -6.97
N GLU A 79 -17.76 3.77 -6.51
CA GLU A 79 -16.42 3.31 -6.89
C GLU A 79 -16.39 1.91 -7.51
N ALA A 80 -17.54 1.29 -7.71
CA ALA A 80 -17.66 0.13 -8.58
C ALA A 80 -17.73 0.63 -10.03
N TYR A 81 -16.68 0.38 -10.81
CA TYR A 81 -16.49 0.95 -12.15
C TYR A 81 -16.60 -0.06 -13.29
N VAL A 82 -16.15 -1.30 -13.07
CA VAL A 82 -15.80 -2.24 -14.13
C VAL A 82 -16.63 -3.52 -14.13
N GLU A 83 -16.76 -4.13 -15.30
CA GLU A 83 -17.35 -5.46 -15.50
C GLU A 83 -16.53 -6.27 -16.52
N LEU A 84 -16.62 -7.60 -16.44
CA LEU A 84 -16.05 -8.49 -17.46
C LEU A 84 -16.97 -8.53 -18.69
N PHE A 85 -16.38 -8.59 -19.87
CA PHE A 85 -17.13 -8.73 -21.12
C PHE A 85 -16.34 -9.50 -22.18
N ALA A 86 -17.03 -9.95 -23.24
CA ALA A 86 -16.38 -10.53 -24.40
C ALA A 86 -15.65 -9.42 -25.18
N SER A 87 -14.32 -9.41 -25.11
CA SER A 87 -13.50 -8.36 -25.69
C SER A 87 -13.38 -8.52 -27.21
N PRO A 88 -13.45 -7.42 -27.98
CA PRO A 88 -13.09 -7.42 -29.38
C PRO A 88 -11.57 -7.56 -29.62
N ILE A 89 -10.73 -7.33 -28.60
CA ILE A 89 -9.27 -7.46 -28.66
C ILE A 89 -8.88 -8.94 -28.49
N ALA A 90 -9.18 -9.51 -27.32
CA ALA A 90 -8.83 -10.89 -27.01
C ALA A 90 -9.75 -11.46 -25.91
N GLY A 91 -10.45 -12.56 -26.23
CA GLY A 91 -11.18 -13.38 -25.26
C GLY A 91 -12.08 -12.58 -24.31
N VAL A 92 -11.71 -12.54 -23.03
CA VAL A 92 -12.39 -11.76 -21.98
C VAL A 92 -11.58 -10.50 -21.71
N GLY A 93 -12.25 -9.36 -21.71
CA GLY A 93 -11.67 -8.08 -21.30
C GLY A 93 -12.42 -7.47 -20.13
N VAL A 94 -11.92 -6.32 -19.67
CA VAL A 94 -12.54 -5.50 -18.65
C VAL A 94 -13.06 -4.24 -19.31
N ARG A 95 -14.32 -3.86 -19.08
CA ARG A 95 -14.85 -2.57 -19.53
C ARG A 95 -15.48 -1.78 -18.40
N ALA A 96 -15.52 -0.47 -18.57
CA ALA A 96 -16.25 0.43 -17.71
C ALA A 96 -17.76 0.24 -17.89
N PHE A 97 -18.54 -0.02 -16.84
CA PHE A 97 -20.02 0.03 -16.92
C PHE A 97 -20.58 1.41 -16.55
N ARG A 98 -19.71 2.29 -16.04
CA ARG A 98 -19.96 3.70 -15.78
C ARG A 98 -18.67 4.48 -16.01
N GLN A 99 -18.78 5.79 -16.08
CA GLN A 99 -17.62 6.65 -16.21
C GLN A 99 -16.62 6.49 -15.06
N ILE A 100 -15.34 6.47 -15.41
CA ILE A 100 -14.22 6.43 -14.47
C ILE A 100 -13.46 7.76 -14.57
N PRO A 101 -13.23 8.47 -13.44
CA PRO A 101 -12.37 9.64 -13.41
C PRO A 101 -10.94 9.35 -13.89
N GLU A 102 -10.20 10.39 -14.24
CA GLU A 102 -8.75 10.30 -14.46
C GLU A 102 -8.00 10.21 -13.12
N GLY A 103 -6.84 9.55 -13.11
CA GLY A 103 -5.95 9.49 -11.95
C GLY A 103 -6.45 8.62 -10.78
N VAL A 104 -7.41 7.72 -10.99
CA VAL A 104 -7.93 6.82 -9.94
C VAL A 104 -7.60 5.35 -10.23
N ASP A 105 -7.61 4.52 -9.19
CA ASP A 105 -7.60 3.06 -9.33
C ASP A 105 -8.99 2.59 -9.77
N PRO A 106 -9.13 1.90 -10.92
CA PRO A 106 -10.41 1.35 -11.36
C PRO A 106 -10.83 0.07 -10.61
N PHE A 107 -9.96 -0.51 -9.77
CA PHE A 107 -10.18 -1.75 -9.02
C PHE A 107 -10.05 -1.57 -7.48
N PRO A 108 -10.65 -0.53 -6.87
CA PRO A 108 -10.38 -0.25 -5.46
C PRO A 108 -10.94 -1.34 -4.54
N ILE A 109 -10.11 -1.84 -3.65
CA ILE A 109 -10.50 -2.80 -2.60
C ILE A 109 -11.00 -2.02 -1.38
N CYS A 110 -12.32 -1.92 -1.22
CA CYS A 110 -12.94 -1.10 -0.17
C CYS A 110 -12.70 -1.57 1.29
N ASN A 111 -12.44 -2.87 1.49
CA ASN A 111 -12.13 -3.47 2.79
C ASN A 111 -10.76 -4.20 2.72
N PRO A 112 -9.63 -3.47 2.70
CA PRO A 112 -8.31 -4.06 2.43
C PRO A 112 -7.86 -5.09 3.48
N HIS A 113 -8.33 -4.98 4.73
CA HIS A 113 -8.04 -5.95 5.80
C HIS A 113 -8.74 -7.31 5.59
N MET A 114 -9.75 -7.39 4.72
CA MET A 114 -10.42 -8.63 4.32
C MET A 114 -9.84 -9.26 3.05
N ALA A 115 -9.04 -8.50 2.30
CA ALA A 115 -8.52 -8.97 1.03
C ALA A 115 -7.46 -10.06 1.25
N ALA A 116 -7.54 -11.12 0.45
CA ALA A 116 -6.48 -12.10 0.36
C ALA A 116 -5.22 -11.38 -0.15
N LYS A 117 -4.19 -11.37 0.68
CA LYS A 117 -2.89 -10.83 0.32
C LYS A 117 -2.25 -11.73 -0.73
N GLU A 118 -2.02 -11.20 -1.94
CA GLU A 118 -1.21 -11.89 -2.95
C GLU A 118 0.18 -12.12 -2.36
N LYS A 119 0.63 -13.37 -2.38
CA LYS A 119 1.94 -13.77 -1.91
C LYS A 119 2.52 -14.66 -2.98
N PHE A 120 3.69 -14.31 -3.49
CA PHE A 120 4.32 -15.02 -4.57
C PHE A 120 5.37 -15.99 -4.03
N CYS A 121 5.45 -17.17 -4.63
CA CYS A 121 6.62 -18.02 -4.59
C CYS A 121 7.41 -17.81 -5.88
N THR A 122 8.72 -17.69 -5.71
CA THR A 122 9.66 -17.67 -6.81
C THR A 122 9.85 -19.09 -7.33
N CYS A 123 9.69 -19.29 -8.64
CA CYS A 123 9.89 -20.58 -9.28
C CYS A 123 10.78 -20.41 -10.52
N SER A 124 11.76 -21.29 -10.70
CA SER A 124 12.56 -21.30 -11.92
C SER A 124 11.80 -21.97 -13.07
N HIS A 125 12.19 -21.62 -14.29
CA HIS A 125 11.65 -22.22 -15.49
C HIS A 125 11.85 -23.74 -15.52
N ALA A 126 12.97 -24.24 -15.00
CA ALA A 126 13.25 -25.67 -14.88
C ALA A 126 12.29 -26.37 -13.90
N GLU A 127 12.04 -25.77 -12.73
CA GLU A 127 11.09 -26.31 -11.75
C GLU A 127 9.68 -26.44 -12.34
N LEU A 128 9.21 -25.41 -13.06
CA LEU A 128 7.90 -25.41 -13.67
C LEU A 128 7.79 -26.39 -14.85
N ARG A 129 8.88 -26.60 -15.62
CA ARG A 129 8.92 -27.61 -16.69
C ARG A 129 8.91 -29.05 -16.17
N ALA A 130 9.34 -29.29 -14.93
CA ALA A 130 9.31 -30.62 -14.32
C ALA A 130 7.91 -31.03 -13.81
N LEU A 131 6.96 -30.09 -13.78
CA LEU A 131 5.56 -30.36 -13.46
C LEU A 131 4.85 -31.11 -14.61
N PRO A 132 3.65 -31.67 -14.39
CA PRO A 132 2.90 -32.38 -15.43
C PRO A 132 2.74 -31.59 -16.73
N ASP A 133 2.66 -32.32 -17.84
CA ASP A 133 2.58 -31.76 -19.18
C ASP A 133 1.50 -30.66 -19.30
N GLY A 134 1.90 -29.53 -19.91
CA GLY A 134 1.03 -28.37 -20.14
C GLY A 134 0.87 -27.43 -18.95
N VAL A 135 1.30 -27.79 -17.73
CA VAL A 135 1.20 -26.90 -16.56
C VAL A 135 2.01 -25.63 -16.76
N MET A 136 3.23 -25.73 -17.28
CA MET A 136 4.08 -24.56 -17.54
C MET A 136 3.41 -23.56 -18.49
N ASP A 137 2.76 -24.04 -19.55
CA ASP A 137 2.06 -23.16 -20.50
C ASP A 137 0.87 -22.45 -19.84
N LYS A 138 0.21 -23.11 -18.89
CA LYS A 138 -0.85 -22.46 -18.08
C LYS A 138 -0.28 -21.45 -17.10
N VAL A 139 0.83 -21.75 -16.44
CA VAL A 139 1.50 -20.77 -15.57
C VAL A 139 1.86 -19.51 -16.35
N LYS A 140 2.48 -19.66 -17.53
CA LYS A 140 2.83 -18.53 -18.40
C LYS A 140 1.62 -17.73 -18.90
N SER A 141 0.44 -18.34 -19.00
CA SER A 141 -0.79 -17.61 -19.39
C SER A 141 -1.35 -16.71 -18.29
N PHE A 142 -0.91 -16.88 -17.04
CA PHE A 142 -1.36 -16.06 -15.90
C PHE A 142 -0.25 -15.20 -15.30
N PHE A 143 0.99 -15.68 -15.30
CA PHE A 143 2.10 -15.06 -14.58
C PHE A 143 3.25 -14.70 -15.52
N ALA A 144 3.57 -13.41 -15.58
CA ALA A 144 4.75 -12.91 -16.28
C ALA A 144 6.05 -13.35 -15.56
N ALA A 145 7.13 -13.41 -16.33
CA ALA A 145 8.46 -13.59 -15.74
C ALA A 145 8.81 -12.37 -14.88
N LEU A 146 9.55 -12.58 -13.78
CA LEU A 146 10.11 -11.47 -13.03
C LEU A 146 11.14 -10.75 -13.90
N THR A 147 11.17 -9.43 -13.83
CA THR A 147 12.10 -8.60 -14.62
C THR A 147 13.15 -7.96 -13.72
N MET A 148 14.29 -7.62 -14.32
CA MET A 148 15.27 -6.72 -13.72
C MET A 148 14.66 -5.32 -13.53
N ASP A 149 15.41 -4.40 -12.91
CA ASP A 149 15.01 -3.00 -12.70
C ASP A 149 14.68 -2.24 -14.00
N ASP A 150 15.06 -2.78 -15.17
CA ASP A 150 14.73 -2.21 -16.47
C ASP A 150 13.30 -2.54 -16.94
N GLY A 151 12.55 -3.36 -16.19
CA GLY A 151 11.17 -3.74 -16.52
C GLY A 151 11.02 -4.58 -17.80
N TRP A 152 12.13 -5.02 -18.40
CA TRP A 152 12.14 -5.64 -19.74
C TRP A 152 12.89 -6.97 -19.75
N THR A 153 14.06 -7.01 -19.12
CA THR A 153 14.95 -8.18 -19.12
C THR A 153 14.49 -9.16 -18.06
N PRO A 154 14.25 -10.45 -18.39
CA PRO A 154 13.86 -11.43 -17.40
C PRO A 154 14.98 -11.69 -16.38
N MET A 155 14.62 -11.76 -15.11
CA MET A 155 15.48 -12.25 -14.05
C MET A 155 15.82 -13.72 -14.29
N ARG A 156 17.04 -14.08 -13.89
CA ARG A 156 17.55 -15.45 -13.98
C ARG A 156 18.10 -15.90 -12.64
N ASP A 157 17.96 -17.18 -12.35
CA ASP A 157 18.59 -17.80 -11.18
C ASP A 157 20.08 -18.07 -11.41
N GLU A 158 20.75 -18.69 -10.44
CA GLU A 158 22.18 -19.01 -10.49
C GLU A 158 22.54 -19.95 -11.66
N ASP A 159 21.60 -20.78 -12.10
CA ASP A 159 21.75 -21.70 -13.23
C ASP A 159 21.39 -21.05 -14.58
N GLY A 160 20.94 -19.80 -14.56
CA GLY A 160 20.56 -19.04 -15.75
C GLY A 160 19.13 -19.29 -16.23
N GLU A 161 18.30 -20.00 -15.47
CA GLU A 161 16.90 -20.25 -15.79
C GLU A 161 16.04 -19.02 -15.48
N ILE A 162 15.02 -18.77 -16.31
CA ILE A 162 14.12 -17.63 -16.12
C ILE A 162 13.30 -17.82 -14.84
N ILE A 163 13.11 -16.76 -14.08
CA ILE A 163 12.36 -16.78 -12.84
C ILE A 163 10.93 -16.26 -13.04
N TYR A 164 9.96 -16.92 -12.42
CA TYR A 164 8.55 -16.53 -12.37
C TYR A 164 8.10 -16.30 -10.94
N GLY A 165 7.21 -15.32 -10.74
CA GLY A 165 6.46 -15.15 -9.49
C GLY A 165 5.09 -15.77 -9.62
N VAL A 166 4.84 -16.89 -8.93
CA VAL A 166 3.55 -17.60 -8.94
C VAL A 166 2.84 -17.38 -7.62
N LEU A 167 1.53 -17.12 -7.61
CA LEU A 167 0.80 -17.00 -6.35
C LEU A 167 0.88 -18.30 -5.53
N THR A 168 1.22 -18.16 -4.26
CA THR A 168 1.24 -19.26 -3.26
C THR A 168 -0.14 -19.88 -3.05
N SER A 169 -1.21 -19.16 -3.35
CA SER A 169 -2.59 -19.68 -3.38
C SER A 169 -2.97 -20.37 -4.70
N GLY A 170 -2.04 -20.47 -5.65
CA GLY A 170 -2.25 -21.08 -6.97
C GLY A 170 -2.90 -20.14 -8.00
N MET A 171 -3.17 -20.66 -9.19
CA MET A 171 -3.65 -19.91 -10.36
C MET A 171 -5.08 -19.34 -10.23
N ASN A 172 -5.87 -19.82 -9.28
CA ASN A 172 -7.31 -19.50 -9.22
C ASN A 172 -7.62 -18.26 -8.37
N ASN A 173 -6.62 -17.68 -7.71
CA ASN A 173 -6.80 -16.55 -6.81
C ASN A 173 -6.44 -15.22 -7.50
N LEU A 174 -7.08 -14.95 -8.63
CA LEU A 174 -6.87 -13.75 -9.45
C LEU A 174 -8.17 -12.96 -9.53
N ASN A 175 -8.08 -11.64 -9.41
CA ASN A 175 -9.24 -10.74 -9.50
C ASN A 175 -9.39 -10.16 -10.92
N LEU A 176 -10.37 -9.27 -11.11
CA LEU A 176 -10.76 -8.68 -12.39
C LEU A 176 -9.60 -7.95 -13.10
N SER A 177 -8.65 -7.37 -12.35
CA SER A 177 -7.54 -6.59 -12.88
C SER A 177 -6.59 -7.41 -13.76
N TRP A 178 -6.61 -8.73 -13.60
CA TRP A 178 -5.80 -9.67 -14.38
C TRP A 178 -6.36 -9.93 -15.79
N TYR A 179 -7.53 -9.38 -16.13
CA TYR A 179 -8.18 -9.51 -17.43
C TYR A 179 -8.06 -8.23 -18.29
N LEU A 180 -7.19 -7.29 -17.91
CA LEU A 180 -6.87 -6.14 -18.75
C LEU A 180 -6.10 -6.61 -19.98
N ASN A 181 -6.63 -6.35 -21.17
CA ASN A 181 -5.96 -6.68 -22.43
C ASN A 181 -4.84 -5.68 -22.76
N HIS A 182 -3.99 -6.07 -23.71
CA HIS A 182 -2.93 -5.22 -24.23
C HIS A 182 -3.46 -4.15 -25.21
N SER A 183 -2.94 -2.93 -25.12
CA SER A 183 -3.00 -1.90 -26.16
C SER A 183 -1.67 -1.14 -26.24
N GLU A 184 -1.28 -0.69 -27.44
CA GLU A 184 -0.16 0.24 -27.62
C GLU A 184 -0.51 1.69 -27.22
N ASP A 185 -1.81 2.00 -27.15
CA ASP A 185 -2.37 3.25 -26.63
C ASP A 185 -3.30 2.93 -25.45
N PRO A 186 -2.74 2.57 -24.28
CA PRO A 186 -3.52 2.13 -23.13
C PRO A 186 -4.17 3.31 -22.40
N ASN A 187 -5.33 3.06 -21.77
CA ASN A 187 -6.03 4.01 -20.91
C ASN A 187 -5.80 3.75 -19.41
N VAL A 188 -5.06 2.70 -19.05
CA VAL A 188 -4.64 2.35 -17.69
C VAL A 188 -3.13 2.17 -17.64
N ALA A 189 -2.49 2.59 -16.54
CA ALA A 189 -1.07 2.36 -16.25
C ALA A 189 -0.91 1.50 -15.00
N PHE A 190 0.22 0.79 -14.89
CA PHE A 190 0.65 0.20 -13.61
C PHE A 190 1.07 1.31 -12.65
N LYS A 191 0.77 1.11 -11.36
CA LYS A 191 1.24 1.94 -10.26
C LYS A 191 1.98 1.03 -9.28
N ASP A 192 3.28 1.26 -9.10
CA ASP A 192 4.08 0.51 -8.15
C ASP A 192 3.56 0.67 -6.72
N ALA A 193 3.73 -0.38 -5.92
CA ALA A 193 3.45 -0.34 -4.51
C ALA A 193 4.30 0.74 -3.80
N GLU A 194 3.68 1.55 -2.95
CA GLU A 194 4.39 2.58 -2.18
C GLU A 194 5.14 2.01 -0.97
N GLU A 195 4.80 0.79 -0.55
CA GLU A 195 5.41 0.08 0.58
C GLU A 195 6.00 -1.26 0.13
N ASP A 196 7.15 -1.66 0.70
CA ASP A 196 7.75 -2.97 0.45
C ASP A 196 6.79 -4.10 0.84
N GLY A 197 6.48 -4.96 -0.12
CA GLY A 197 5.48 -6.02 0.04
C GLY A 197 4.02 -5.56 -0.10
N GLY A 198 3.80 -4.30 -0.48
CA GLY A 198 2.53 -3.81 -1.01
C GLY A 198 2.28 -4.31 -2.43
N TYR A 199 1.08 -4.04 -2.94
CA TYR A 199 0.66 -4.50 -4.27
C TYR A 199 0.80 -3.40 -5.30
N ASN A 200 1.33 -3.76 -6.46
CA ASN A 200 1.17 -2.94 -7.64
C ASN A 200 -0.33 -2.84 -7.94
N SER A 201 -0.78 -1.61 -8.16
CA SER A 201 -2.15 -1.27 -8.48
C SER A 201 -2.18 -0.69 -9.90
N PHE A 202 -3.31 -0.11 -10.27
CA PHE A 202 -3.55 0.50 -11.54
C PHE A 202 -3.97 1.94 -11.35
N VAL A 203 -3.72 2.78 -12.36
CA VAL A 203 -4.22 4.15 -12.40
C VAL A 203 -4.70 4.47 -13.81
N THR A 204 -5.90 5.05 -13.92
CA THR A 204 -6.43 5.54 -15.19
C THR A 204 -5.59 6.71 -15.70
N ARG A 205 -5.13 6.63 -16.95
CA ARG A 205 -4.32 7.68 -17.62
C ARG A 205 -5.14 8.88 -18.07
N ARG A 206 -6.45 8.69 -18.21
CA ARG A 206 -7.44 9.70 -18.60
C ARG A 206 -8.81 9.27 -18.09
N ARG A 207 -9.80 10.14 -18.24
CA ARG A 207 -11.21 9.77 -18.06
C ARG A 207 -11.58 8.62 -19.02
N ILE A 208 -12.32 7.64 -18.50
CA ILE A 208 -12.81 6.47 -19.26
C ILE A 208 -14.33 6.52 -19.30
N GLU A 209 -14.90 6.40 -20.50
CA GLU A 209 -16.35 6.48 -20.68
C GLU A 209 -17.04 5.13 -20.44
N ALA A 210 -18.34 5.16 -20.12
CA ALA A 210 -19.12 3.93 -19.97
C ALA A 210 -19.14 3.14 -21.29
N GLY A 211 -18.87 1.83 -21.20
CA GLY A 211 -18.74 0.90 -22.31
C GLY A 211 -17.33 0.75 -22.87
N GLU A 212 -16.38 1.60 -22.46
CA GLU A 212 -15.01 1.57 -22.94
C GLU A 212 -14.19 0.43 -22.29
N GLU A 213 -13.41 -0.30 -23.09
CA GLU A 213 -12.50 -1.34 -22.60
C GLU A 213 -11.28 -0.72 -21.92
N LEU A 214 -10.91 -1.24 -20.75
CA LEU A 214 -9.70 -0.89 -20.05
C LEU A 214 -8.56 -1.77 -20.57
N THR A 215 -7.47 -1.14 -20.96
CA THR A 215 -6.28 -1.81 -21.52
C THR A 215 -5.01 -1.26 -20.91
N THR A 216 -3.98 -2.09 -20.83
CA THR A 216 -2.64 -1.74 -20.34
C THR A 216 -1.58 -2.08 -21.40
N ASP A 217 -0.34 -1.62 -21.19
CA ASP A 217 0.78 -1.94 -22.07
C ASP A 217 1.56 -3.15 -21.52
N TYR A 218 1.46 -4.30 -22.19
CA TYR A 218 2.18 -5.51 -21.77
C TYR A 218 3.68 -5.43 -22.02
N ARG A 219 4.16 -4.42 -22.76
CA ARG A 219 5.61 -4.17 -22.86
C ARG A 219 6.20 -3.76 -21.51
N GLU A 220 5.37 -3.21 -20.62
CA GLU A 220 5.75 -2.90 -19.23
C GLU A 220 5.80 -4.15 -18.33
N LEU A 221 5.35 -5.32 -18.82
CA LEU A 221 5.37 -6.61 -18.10
C LEU A 221 6.55 -7.52 -18.49
N GLY A 222 7.50 -7.00 -19.26
CA GLY A 222 8.70 -7.73 -19.65
C GLY A 222 8.65 -8.43 -21.00
N LYS A 223 9.84 -8.66 -21.55
CA LYS A 223 10.04 -9.20 -22.90
C LYS A 223 9.35 -10.53 -23.14
N GLU A 224 9.47 -11.47 -22.21
CA GLU A 224 8.96 -12.85 -22.35
C GLU A 224 7.43 -12.89 -22.40
N PHE A 225 6.79 -12.05 -21.58
CA PHE A 225 5.33 -11.96 -21.56
C PHE A 225 4.81 -11.29 -22.83
N TYR A 226 5.46 -10.20 -23.27
CA TYR A 226 5.11 -9.55 -24.52
C TYR A 226 5.26 -10.48 -25.74
N ALA A 227 6.35 -11.26 -25.80
CA ALA A 227 6.56 -12.25 -26.85
C ALA A 227 5.44 -13.30 -26.90
N LEU A 228 5.03 -13.81 -25.74
CA LEU A 228 3.95 -14.79 -25.62
C LEU A 228 2.63 -14.28 -26.18
N VAL A 229 2.26 -13.03 -25.89
CA VAL A 229 0.94 -12.47 -26.27
C VAL A 229 0.89 -11.91 -27.69
N SER A 230 2.02 -11.43 -28.21
CA SER A 230 2.11 -10.86 -29.55
C SER A 230 2.39 -11.93 -30.62
N GLY A 231 2.77 -13.14 -30.20
CA GLY A 231 3.14 -14.23 -31.10
C GLY A 231 4.47 -14.00 -31.81
N THR A 232 5.34 -13.13 -31.27
CA THR A 232 6.68 -12.83 -31.79
C THR A 232 7.76 -13.39 -30.87
#